data_AF-A0A8D0JAJ7-F1
#
_entry.id   AF-A0A8D0JAJ7-F1
#
_cell.length_a   1.000
_cell.length_b   1.000
_cell.length_c   1.000
_cell.angle_alpha   90.00
_cell.angle_beta   90.00
_cell.angle_gamma   90.00
#
_symmetry.space_group_name_H-M   'P 1'
#
loop_
_entity.id
_entity.type
_entity.pdbx_description
1 polymer ?
#
loop_
_entity_poly.entity_id
_entity_poly.type
_entity_poly.pdbx_seq_one_letter_code
_entity_poly.pdbx_strand_id
1 'polypeptide(L)'
;MRCKPRKRKTWNPGGKNLRRGRKPCEDGGCTAKVEAASPDLSKSKAPVETVSGRDDDGTPDPSEMCWECVRQLRIPFKIGQPKKQIVPKTVERDFEREYGKLQQLEEQTKRLQKDLKKSTDADLAMSKSAVKISLDLLSNPLCEQDQDFLNMVTALDTAMKRMDAFNQEKVNQIQKTVIEPLKKFGSVFPSLNMAVKRREQALQDYRRLQAKVEKYEEKEKTGPVLAKLHQAREELRPVRDDFEAKNKQLLDEMPRFYNSRLDYFQPSFESLIRAQVVYYSEMHKIFGDLTQQLDQPGHTDEQRERENEARLSELRALSIVADD
;
A
#
# COMPACT_ATOMS: atom_id res chain seq x y z
N MET A 1 -19.08 -35.20 22.49
CA MET A 1 -18.49 -34.03 21.80
C MET A 1 -19.24 -32.77 22.25
N ARG A 2 -18.54 -31.79 22.86
CA ARG A 2 -19.17 -30.61 23.49
C ARG A 2 -19.01 -29.39 22.58
N CYS A 3 -20.09 -28.91 21.98
CA CYS A 3 -20.11 -27.65 21.22
C CYS A 3 -20.01 -26.44 22.17
N LYS A 4 -19.04 -25.55 21.93
CA LYS A 4 -18.97 -24.22 22.58
C LYS A 4 -19.70 -23.18 21.73
N PRO A 5 -20.44 -22.22 22.33
CA PRO A 5 -21.12 -21.18 21.57
C PRO A 5 -20.18 -20.04 21.17
N ARG A 6 -20.38 -19.56 19.94
CA ARG A 6 -19.64 -18.50 19.25
C ARG A 6 -20.13 -17.13 19.78
N LYS A 7 -19.27 -16.34 20.42
CA LYS A 7 -19.61 -14.97 20.86
C LYS A 7 -19.74 -14.05 19.63
N ARG A 8 -20.94 -13.48 19.40
CA ARG A 8 -21.18 -12.37 18.47
C ARG A 8 -20.51 -11.10 19.03
N LYS A 9 -19.70 -10.41 18.23
CA LYS A 9 -19.25 -9.04 18.52
C LYS A 9 -20.31 -8.08 18.00
N THR A 10 -20.97 -7.38 18.90
CA THR A 10 -21.85 -6.25 18.59
C THR A 10 -20.99 -4.98 18.41
N TRP A 11 -21.30 -4.23 17.38
CA TRP A 11 -20.70 -2.95 17.03
C TRP A 11 -21.42 -1.85 17.83
N ASN A 12 -20.68 -0.94 18.46
CA ASN A 12 -21.24 0.17 19.23
C ASN A 12 -20.59 1.49 18.77
N PRO A 13 -21.32 2.44 18.16
CA PRO A 13 -20.79 3.73 17.77
C PRO A 13 -21.13 4.78 18.84
N GLY A 14 -20.17 5.14 19.68
CA GLY A 14 -20.38 6.15 20.70
C GLY A 14 -19.09 6.60 21.37
N GLY A 15 -18.47 7.65 20.84
CA GLY A 15 -17.29 8.26 21.43
C GLY A 15 -17.07 9.68 20.90
N LYS A 16 -17.78 10.66 21.46
CA LYS A 16 -17.52 12.09 21.25
C LYS A 16 -16.41 12.53 22.23
N ASN A 17 -15.26 12.94 21.71
CA ASN A 17 -14.29 13.73 22.46
C ASN A 17 -14.15 15.10 21.79
N LEU A 18 -14.64 16.14 22.48
CA LEU A 18 -14.48 17.54 22.10
C LEU A 18 -12.99 17.93 22.12
N ARG A 19 -12.47 18.42 21.00
CA ARG A 19 -11.27 19.28 20.99
C ARG A 19 -11.68 20.71 20.62
N ARG A 20 -11.24 21.64 21.47
CA ARG A 20 -11.42 23.09 21.37
C ARG A 20 -10.78 23.64 20.09
N GLY A 21 -11.47 24.59 19.47
CA GLY A 21 -11.13 25.17 18.17
C GLY A 21 -9.96 26.14 18.16
N ARG A 22 -9.43 26.37 16.95
CA ARG A 22 -8.71 27.58 16.54
C ARG A 22 -9.33 28.08 15.24
N LYS A 23 -9.57 29.39 15.20
CA LYS A 23 -10.09 30.16 14.05
C LYS A 23 -9.04 30.27 12.92
N PRO A 24 -9.47 30.50 11.67
CA PRO A 24 -8.59 30.80 10.54
C PRO A 24 -8.20 32.30 10.52
N CYS A 25 -6.99 32.59 10.04
CA CYS A 25 -6.57 33.94 9.66
C CYS A 25 -6.44 34.00 8.14
N GLU A 26 -7.11 34.96 7.51
CA GLU A 26 -6.81 35.44 6.17
C GLU A 26 -6.42 36.93 6.22
N ASP A 27 -5.52 37.25 5.30
CA ASP A 27 -5.21 38.52 4.64
C ASP A 27 -4.47 39.67 5.36
N GLY A 28 -3.33 40.03 4.75
CA GLY A 28 -2.97 41.44 4.55
C GLY A 28 -1.50 41.83 4.74
N GLY A 29 -0.75 41.95 3.62
CA GLY A 29 0.01 43.19 3.33
C GLY A 29 1.53 43.27 3.56
N CYS A 30 2.25 43.35 2.43
CA CYS A 30 3.37 44.26 2.12
C CYS A 30 4.81 44.08 2.68
N THR A 31 5.65 43.47 1.84
CA THR A 31 6.91 43.98 1.21
C THR A 31 8.06 44.65 1.99
N ALA A 32 9.26 44.18 1.63
CA ALA A 32 10.61 44.80 1.64
C ALA A 32 11.27 44.97 3.03
N LYS A 33 12.58 44.76 3.23
CA LYS A 33 13.75 45.01 2.37
C LYS A 33 14.96 44.24 2.94
N VAL A 34 15.82 43.74 2.05
CA VAL A 34 17.16 43.23 2.38
C VAL A 34 18.13 44.41 2.33
N GLU A 35 18.93 44.63 3.38
CA GLU A 35 20.24 45.28 3.24
C GLU A 35 21.14 44.95 4.44
N ALA A 36 22.39 44.63 4.12
CA ALA A 36 23.44 44.22 5.04
C ALA A 36 24.37 45.41 5.34
N ALA A 37 24.93 45.48 6.55
CA ALA A 37 26.30 45.97 6.82
C ALA A 37 26.67 45.87 8.32
N SER A 38 27.87 45.38 8.57
CA SER A 38 28.74 45.72 9.72
C SER A 38 29.96 46.49 9.12
N PRO A 39 30.92 47.09 9.87
CA PRO A 39 31.16 47.11 11.32
C PRO A 39 31.58 48.51 11.90
N ASP A 40 31.90 48.55 13.20
CA ASP A 40 33.15 49.10 13.79
C ASP A 40 33.07 50.05 15.03
N LEU A 41 34.13 49.91 15.84
CA LEU A 41 34.57 50.46 17.15
C LEU A 41 34.17 51.89 17.58
N SER A 42 33.94 52.09 18.89
CA SER A 42 34.81 52.93 19.76
C SER A 42 34.29 53.11 21.21
N LYS A 43 35.22 53.53 22.07
CA LYS A 43 35.31 53.45 23.54
C LYS A 43 34.47 54.50 24.31
N SER A 44 34.13 54.18 25.57
CA SER A 44 34.12 55.17 26.67
C SER A 44 34.23 54.52 28.08
N LYS A 45 35.28 54.90 28.82
CA LYS A 45 35.43 54.82 30.30
C LYS A 45 34.36 55.71 30.98
N ALA A 46 33.96 55.66 32.25
CA ALA A 46 34.53 55.36 33.58
C ALA A 46 33.31 55.25 34.58
N PRO A 47 33.41 55.22 35.94
CA PRO A 47 34.60 55.19 36.80
C PRO A 47 34.59 54.10 37.90
N VAL A 48 35.73 54.07 38.57
CA VAL A 48 36.13 53.30 39.75
C VAL A 48 35.46 53.87 40.99
N GLU A 49 34.88 53.00 41.83
CA GLU A 49 34.79 53.23 43.27
C GLU A 49 35.45 52.05 43.99
N THR A 50 36.63 52.32 44.53
CA THR A 50 37.27 51.52 45.57
C THR A 50 36.77 52.02 46.92
N VAL A 51 36.10 51.16 47.68
CA VAL A 51 36.01 51.31 49.13
C VAL A 51 36.61 50.07 49.78
N SER A 52 37.65 50.34 50.55
CA SER A 52 38.41 49.41 51.37
C SER A 52 37.62 48.95 52.57
N GLY A 53 37.50 47.65 52.76
CA GLY A 53 37.25 47.00 54.05
C GLY A 53 38.08 45.73 54.11
N ARG A 54 39.09 45.69 54.98
CA ARG A 54 39.81 44.45 55.32
C ARG A 54 39.30 43.99 56.68
N ASP A 55 39.00 42.71 56.79
CA ASP A 55 38.90 42.01 58.08
C ASP A 55 40.21 41.25 58.37
N ASP A 56 40.51 41.11 59.66
CA ASP A 56 41.81 40.76 60.26
C ASP A 56 42.26 39.29 60.19
N ASP A 57 41.82 38.49 59.19
CA ASP A 57 42.22 37.05 59.14
C ASP A 57 42.59 36.49 57.75
N GLY A 58 42.97 37.36 56.80
CA GLY A 58 43.80 36.99 55.64
C GLY A 58 43.29 35.88 54.70
N THR A 59 42.02 35.48 54.78
CA THR A 59 41.38 34.49 53.91
C THR A 59 40.36 35.18 53.00
N PRO A 60 40.42 35.00 51.67
CA PRO A 60 39.44 35.62 50.78
C PRO A 60 38.05 34.98 50.97
N ASP A 61 37.02 35.82 51.10
CA ASP A 61 35.62 35.39 51.05
C ASP A 61 35.33 34.71 49.68
N PRO A 62 34.77 33.48 49.65
CA PRO A 62 34.36 32.81 48.41
C PRO A 62 33.35 33.62 47.57
N SER A 63 32.71 34.63 48.15
CA SER A 63 31.78 35.53 47.47
C SER A 63 32.47 36.61 46.61
N GLU A 64 33.78 36.84 46.77
CA GLU A 64 34.57 37.85 46.05
C GLU A 64 35.51 37.26 44.98
N MET A 65 35.26 36.06 44.49
CA MET A 65 35.97 35.60 43.29
C MET A 65 35.48 36.36 42.05
N CYS A 66 36.30 37.33 41.60
CA CYS A 66 36.08 38.05 40.34
C CYS A 66 35.80 37.05 39.19
N TRP A 67 34.75 37.31 38.42
CA TRP A 67 34.34 36.49 37.26
C TRP A 67 35.49 36.22 36.27
N GLU A 68 36.54 37.06 36.27
CA GLU A 68 37.75 36.89 35.46
C GLU A 68 38.63 35.71 35.91
N CYS A 69 38.73 35.41 37.22
CA CYS A 69 39.46 34.25 37.74
C CYS A 69 38.74 32.93 37.44
N VAL A 70 37.40 32.92 37.51
CA VAL A 70 36.59 31.74 37.13
C VAL A 70 36.68 31.46 35.62
N ARG A 71 36.89 32.50 34.80
CA ARG A 71 37.17 32.34 33.36
C ARG A 71 38.51 31.65 33.06
N GLN A 72 39.53 31.86 33.89
CA GLN A 72 40.88 31.32 33.65
C GLN A 72 41.03 29.84 34.03
N LEU A 73 40.10 29.27 34.81
CA LEU A 73 40.03 27.83 35.14
C LEU A 73 39.07 27.02 34.25
N ARG A 74 38.48 27.63 33.22
CA ARG A 74 37.56 26.95 32.32
C ARG A 74 38.35 26.07 31.34
N ILE A 75 38.58 24.81 31.71
CA ILE A 75 39.01 23.77 30.76
C ILE A 75 38.05 23.86 29.56
N PRO A 76 38.55 24.09 28.33
CA PRO A 76 37.67 24.18 27.17
C PRO A 76 36.97 22.84 27.00
N PHE A 77 35.69 22.79 27.38
CA PHE A 77 34.82 21.71 26.96
C PHE A 77 34.77 21.80 25.43
N LYS A 78 35.50 20.90 24.76
CA LYS A 78 35.32 20.68 23.33
C LYS A 78 33.87 20.25 23.16
N ILE A 79 33.01 21.17 22.76
CA ILE A 79 31.69 20.85 22.23
C ILE A 79 31.97 19.91 21.07
N GLY A 80 31.74 18.61 21.29
CA GLY A 80 32.02 17.58 20.30
C GLY A 80 31.34 17.97 19.00
N GLN A 81 32.09 17.99 17.90
CA GLN A 81 31.50 18.24 16.59
C GLN A 81 30.33 17.26 16.40
N PRO A 82 29.19 17.71 15.86
CA PRO A 82 28.08 16.80 15.58
C PRO A 82 28.60 15.67 14.69
N LYS A 83 28.41 14.42 15.15
CA LYS A 83 28.87 13.23 14.43
C LYS A 83 28.44 13.33 12.97
N LYS A 84 29.40 13.23 12.04
CA LYS A 84 29.12 13.25 10.61
C LYS A 84 28.15 12.12 10.30
N GLN A 85 26.97 12.47 9.83
CA GLN A 85 26.01 11.47 9.37
C GLN A 85 26.52 10.84 8.08
N ILE A 86 26.57 9.51 8.05
CA ILE A 86 26.96 8.73 6.87
C ILE A 86 26.02 9.01 5.68
N VAL A 87 24.72 9.12 5.96
CA VAL A 87 23.70 9.50 4.97
C VAL A 87 22.96 10.73 5.49
N PRO A 88 22.78 11.79 4.70
CA PRO A 88 21.94 12.91 5.09
C PRO A 88 20.51 12.45 5.44
N LYS A 89 19.92 13.00 6.52
CA LYS A 89 18.54 12.64 6.94
C LYS A 89 17.51 12.78 5.81
N THR A 90 17.69 13.78 4.94
CA THR A 90 16.80 14.03 3.80
C THR A 90 16.81 12.85 2.82
N VAL A 91 17.99 12.33 2.49
CA VAL A 91 18.17 11.18 1.60
C VAL A 91 17.56 9.92 2.21
N GLU A 92 17.76 9.67 3.51
CA GLU A 92 17.17 8.50 4.17
C GLU A 92 15.63 8.57 4.18
N ARG A 93 15.06 9.75 4.46
CA ARG A 93 13.61 9.97 4.41
C ARG A 93 13.05 9.76 3.00
N ASP A 94 13.77 10.19 1.97
CA ASP A 94 13.36 10.01 0.58
C ASP A 94 13.41 8.52 0.19
N PHE A 95 14.46 7.81 0.60
CA PHE A 95 14.58 6.36 0.44
C PHE A 95 13.41 5.61 1.10
N GLU A 96 13.12 5.91 2.38
CA GLU A 96 12.01 5.31 3.13
C GLU A 96 10.66 5.58 2.45
N ARG A 97 10.45 6.80 1.94
CA ARG A 97 9.23 7.16 1.21
C ARG A 97 9.07 6.35 -0.07
N GLU A 98 10.09 6.27 -0.92
CA GLU A 98 10.01 5.54 -2.19
C GLU A 98 9.87 4.03 -1.97
N TYR A 99 10.60 3.47 -1.00
CA TYR A 99 10.44 2.07 -0.63
C TYR A 99 9.03 1.80 -0.05
N GLY A 100 8.50 2.70 0.78
CA GLY A 100 7.13 2.58 1.32
C GLY A 100 6.06 2.56 0.22
N LYS A 101 6.21 3.37 -0.85
CA LYS A 101 5.31 3.30 -2.02
C LYS A 101 5.37 1.94 -2.71
N LEU A 102 6.57 1.36 -2.84
CA LEU A 102 6.76 0.05 -3.47
C LEU A 102 6.18 -1.09 -2.61
N GLN A 103 6.30 -1.02 -1.29
CA GLN A 103 5.66 -2.00 -0.39
C GLN A 103 4.13 -1.98 -0.53
N GLN A 104 3.53 -0.78 -0.56
CA GLN A 104 2.10 -0.64 -0.79
C GLN A 104 1.69 -1.18 -2.17
N LEU A 105 2.48 -0.88 -3.20
CA LEU A 105 2.24 -1.40 -4.55
C LEU A 105 2.32 -2.94 -4.60
N GLU A 106 3.27 -3.56 -3.91
CA GLU A 106 3.40 -5.01 -3.81
C GLU A 106 2.13 -5.65 -3.21
N GLU A 107 1.66 -5.10 -2.08
CA GLU A 107 0.46 -5.60 -1.40
C GLU A 107 -0.79 -5.44 -2.26
N GLN A 108 -0.98 -4.25 -2.84
CA GLN A 108 -2.12 -3.96 -3.72
C GLN A 108 -2.12 -4.85 -4.97
N THR A 109 -0.95 -5.08 -5.57
CA THR A 109 -0.80 -5.96 -6.74
C THR A 109 -1.18 -7.40 -6.41
N LYS A 110 -0.75 -7.93 -5.25
CA LYS A 110 -1.12 -9.27 -4.79
C LYS A 110 -2.61 -9.39 -4.51
N ARG A 111 -3.20 -8.39 -3.85
CA ARG A 111 -4.64 -8.36 -3.55
C ARG A 111 -5.46 -8.35 -4.84
N LEU A 112 -5.10 -7.49 -5.79
CA LEU A 112 -5.77 -7.39 -7.09
C LEU A 112 -5.75 -8.72 -7.85
N GLN A 113 -4.59 -9.38 -7.94
CA GLN A 113 -4.48 -10.70 -8.57
C GLN A 113 -5.39 -11.74 -7.91
N LYS A 114 -5.42 -11.76 -6.57
CA LYS A 114 -6.23 -12.71 -5.80
C LYS A 114 -7.72 -12.47 -6.05
N ASP A 115 -8.16 -11.23 -6.02
CA ASP A 115 -9.57 -10.89 -6.16
C ASP A 115 -10.06 -11.08 -7.62
N LEU A 116 -9.22 -10.79 -8.62
CA LEU A 116 -9.51 -11.12 -10.01
C LEU A 116 -9.64 -12.63 -10.24
N LYS A 117 -8.72 -13.43 -9.68
CA LYS A 117 -8.80 -14.90 -9.78
C LYS A 117 -10.10 -15.44 -9.18
N LYS A 118 -10.49 -14.95 -7.99
CA LYS A 118 -11.78 -15.34 -7.39
C LYS A 118 -12.96 -14.94 -8.27
N SER A 119 -12.91 -13.77 -8.89
CA SER A 119 -13.97 -13.30 -9.80
C SER A 119 -14.11 -14.24 -11.00
N THR A 120 -13.00 -14.61 -11.65
CA THR A 120 -13.03 -15.53 -12.78
C THR A 120 -13.46 -16.95 -12.39
N ASP A 121 -13.07 -17.41 -11.19
CA ASP A 121 -13.53 -18.70 -10.67
C ASP A 121 -15.06 -18.70 -10.41
N ALA A 122 -15.60 -17.59 -9.91
CA ALA A 122 -17.04 -17.41 -9.72
C ALA A 122 -17.80 -17.36 -11.05
N ASP A 123 -17.26 -16.66 -12.04
CA ASP A 123 -17.82 -16.62 -13.40
C ASP A 123 -17.93 -18.03 -14.00
N LEU A 124 -16.88 -18.84 -13.87
CA LEU A 124 -16.89 -20.24 -14.34
C LEU A 124 -17.94 -21.09 -13.60
N ALA A 125 -18.04 -20.94 -12.28
CA ALA A 125 -19.00 -21.71 -11.47
C ALA A 125 -20.45 -21.37 -11.82
N MET A 126 -20.75 -20.09 -12.03
CA MET A 126 -22.07 -19.62 -12.43
C MET A 126 -22.45 -20.18 -13.80
N SER A 127 -21.55 -20.07 -14.78
CA SER A 127 -21.80 -20.52 -16.15
C SER A 127 -22.02 -22.03 -16.24
N LYS A 128 -21.20 -22.83 -15.53
CA LYS A 128 -21.41 -24.28 -15.40
C LYS A 128 -22.75 -24.64 -14.78
N SER A 129 -23.18 -23.88 -13.77
CA SER A 129 -24.48 -24.11 -13.13
C SER A 129 -25.64 -23.79 -14.08
N ALA A 130 -25.53 -22.71 -14.87
CA ALA A 130 -26.53 -22.37 -15.87
C ALA A 130 -26.67 -23.45 -16.96
N VAL A 131 -25.56 -23.97 -17.48
CA VAL A 131 -25.56 -25.09 -18.43
C VAL A 131 -26.14 -26.37 -17.80
N LYS A 132 -25.86 -26.62 -16.52
CA LYS A 132 -26.45 -27.77 -15.83
C LYS A 132 -27.97 -27.66 -15.74
N ILE A 133 -28.49 -26.48 -15.40
CA ILE A 133 -29.94 -26.25 -15.32
C ILE A 133 -30.62 -26.53 -16.66
N SER A 134 -30.07 -26.02 -17.77
CA SER A 134 -30.65 -26.28 -19.10
C SER A 134 -30.60 -27.76 -19.48
N LEU A 135 -29.51 -28.45 -19.15
CA LEU A 135 -29.36 -29.88 -19.41
C LEU A 135 -30.33 -30.74 -18.57
N ASP A 136 -30.50 -30.41 -17.28
CA ASP A 136 -31.44 -31.09 -16.40
C ASP A 136 -32.88 -30.92 -16.89
N LEU A 137 -33.24 -29.72 -17.39
CA LEU A 137 -34.55 -29.46 -18.03
C LEU A 137 -34.72 -30.27 -19.31
N LEU A 138 -33.69 -30.34 -20.16
CA LEU A 138 -33.75 -31.10 -21.41
C LEU A 138 -33.94 -32.60 -21.17
N SER A 139 -33.40 -33.11 -20.08
CA SER A 139 -33.52 -34.53 -19.67
C SER A 139 -34.84 -34.84 -18.95
N ASN A 140 -35.73 -33.86 -18.78
CA ASN A 140 -37.00 -34.03 -18.10
C ASN A 140 -38.02 -34.73 -19.01
N PRO A 141 -38.77 -35.76 -18.53
CA PRO A 141 -39.80 -36.44 -19.33
C PRO A 141 -40.87 -35.52 -19.93
N LEU A 142 -41.08 -34.32 -19.37
CA LEU A 142 -41.96 -33.31 -19.96
C LEU A 142 -41.56 -32.96 -21.40
N CYS A 143 -40.27 -32.96 -21.73
CA CYS A 143 -39.77 -32.71 -23.06
C CYS A 143 -40.10 -33.86 -24.05
N GLU A 144 -40.36 -35.07 -23.56
CA GLU A 144 -40.79 -36.19 -24.43
C GLU A 144 -42.29 -36.11 -24.76
N GLN A 145 -43.05 -35.39 -23.94
CA GLN A 145 -44.51 -35.32 -24.01
C GLN A 145 -45.00 -34.13 -24.85
N ASP A 146 -44.20 -33.09 -24.97
CA ASP A 146 -44.55 -31.85 -25.66
C ASP A 146 -43.39 -31.37 -26.56
N GLN A 147 -43.62 -31.38 -27.86
CA GLN A 147 -42.62 -31.04 -28.87
C GLN A 147 -42.27 -29.54 -28.85
N ASP A 148 -43.22 -28.66 -28.54
CA ASP A 148 -42.97 -27.23 -28.47
C ASP A 148 -42.14 -26.90 -27.22
N PHE A 149 -42.45 -27.55 -26.09
CA PHE A 149 -41.64 -27.45 -24.88
C PHE A 149 -40.20 -27.94 -25.11
N LEU A 150 -40.03 -29.10 -25.77
CA LEU A 150 -38.70 -29.61 -26.14
C LEU A 150 -37.92 -28.60 -26.99
N ASN A 151 -38.57 -27.98 -27.98
CA ASN A 151 -37.94 -26.98 -28.84
C ASN A 151 -37.48 -25.76 -28.01
N MET A 152 -38.32 -25.26 -27.10
CA MET A 152 -37.98 -24.14 -26.22
C MET A 152 -36.78 -24.45 -25.30
N VAL A 153 -36.79 -25.62 -24.66
CA VAL A 153 -35.70 -26.04 -23.76
C VAL A 153 -34.41 -26.31 -24.53
N THR A 154 -34.49 -26.86 -25.74
CA THR A 154 -33.33 -27.06 -26.63
C THR A 154 -32.69 -25.73 -27.05
N ALA A 155 -33.52 -24.72 -27.36
CA ALA A 155 -33.04 -23.37 -27.66
C ALA A 155 -32.33 -22.74 -26.45
N LEU A 156 -32.90 -22.88 -25.24
CA LEU A 156 -32.28 -22.44 -24.00
C LEU A 156 -30.93 -23.12 -23.75
N ASP A 157 -30.85 -24.44 -23.89
CA ASP A 157 -29.61 -25.19 -23.69
C ASP A 157 -28.50 -24.78 -24.67
N THR A 158 -28.87 -24.56 -25.94
CA THR A 158 -27.95 -24.05 -26.96
C THR A 158 -27.44 -22.65 -26.58
N ALA A 159 -28.32 -21.77 -26.12
CA ALA A 159 -27.94 -20.43 -25.65
C ALA A 159 -26.99 -20.49 -24.43
N MET A 160 -27.29 -21.34 -23.43
CA MET A 160 -26.45 -21.51 -22.24
C MET A 160 -25.05 -22.02 -22.60
N LYS A 161 -24.95 -23.02 -23.50
CA LYS A 161 -23.66 -23.55 -23.98
C LYS A 161 -22.85 -22.50 -24.75
N ARG A 162 -23.49 -21.68 -25.58
CA ARG A 162 -22.83 -20.57 -26.29
C ARG A 162 -22.31 -19.52 -25.30
N MET A 163 -23.12 -19.15 -24.31
CA MET A 163 -22.71 -18.22 -23.25
C MET A 163 -21.51 -18.76 -22.46
N ASP A 164 -21.50 -20.06 -22.14
CA ASP A 164 -20.38 -20.70 -21.45
C ASP A 164 -19.08 -20.63 -22.26
N ALA A 165 -19.13 -20.87 -23.57
CA ALA A 165 -17.96 -20.73 -24.44
C ALA A 165 -17.40 -19.29 -24.43
N PHE A 166 -18.25 -18.27 -24.53
CA PHE A 166 -17.81 -16.87 -24.43
C PHE A 166 -17.28 -16.52 -23.04
N ASN A 167 -17.86 -17.08 -21.98
CA ASN A 167 -17.37 -16.87 -20.62
C ASN A 167 -15.99 -17.51 -20.40
N GLN A 168 -15.76 -18.71 -20.93
CA GLN A 168 -14.44 -19.35 -20.93
C GLN A 168 -13.40 -18.52 -21.67
N GLU A 169 -13.76 -17.96 -22.83
CA GLU A 169 -12.85 -17.08 -23.58
C GLU A 169 -12.54 -15.80 -22.80
N LYS A 170 -13.56 -15.14 -22.21
CA LYS A 170 -13.35 -13.98 -21.32
C LYS A 170 -12.37 -14.32 -20.18
N VAL A 171 -12.57 -15.45 -19.50
CA VAL A 171 -11.70 -15.88 -18.39
C VAL A 171 -10.27 -16.14 -18.88
N ASN A 172 -10.10 -16.80 -20.02
CA ASN A 172 -8.80 -17.03 -20.63
C ASN A 172 -8.08 -15.73 -21.00
N GLN A 173 -8.82 -14.75 -21.54
CA GLN A 173 -8.28 -13.43 -21.87
C GLN A 173 -7.85 -12.67 -20.61
N ILE A 174 -8.67 -12.65 -19.54
CA ILE A 174 -8.32 -12.02 -18.27
C ILE A 174 -7.08 -12.67 -17.66
N GLN A 175 -6.96 -14.00 -17.74
CA GLN A 175 -5.80 -14.73 -17.25
C GLN A 175 -4.51 -14.28 -17.97
N LYS A 176 -4.53 -14.22 -19.30
CA LYS A 176 -3.37 -13.86 -20.14
C LYS A 176 -3.01 -12.38 -20.10
N THR A 177 -4.01 -11.51 -20.05
CA THR A 177 -3.81 -10.06 -20.25
C THR A 177 -3.80 -9.26 -18.95
N VAL A 178 -4.20 -9.84 -17.82
CA VAL A 178 -4.25 -9.16 -16.52
C VAL A 178 -3.50 -9.94 -15.45
N ILE A 179 -3.89 -11.20 -15.21
CA ILE A 179 -3.33 -11.98 -14.10
C ILE A 179 -1.85 -12.30 -14.33
N GLU A 180 -1.48 -12.77 -15.52
CA GLU A 180 -0.09 -13.10 -15.85
C GLU A 180 0.85 -11.88 -15.86
N PRO A 181 0.51 -10.75 -16.51
CA PRO A 181 1.34 -9.54 -16.45
C PRO A 181 1.54 -9.03 -15.03
N LEU A 182 0.48 -8.97 -14.22
CA LEU A 182 0.60 -8.54 -12.82
C LEU A 182 1.42 -9.54 -11.99
N LYS A 183 1.32 -10.84 -12.26
CA LYS A 183 2.16 -11.86 -11.61
C LYS A 183 3.64 -11.68 -11.97
N LYS A 184 3.95 -11.41 -13.25
CA LYS A 184 5.32 -11.12 -13.71
C LYS A 184 5.86 -9.86 -13.05
N PHE A 185 5.10 -8.77 -13.04
CA PHE A 185 5.47 -7.53 -12.33
C PHE A 185 5.71 -7.80 -10.84
N GLY A 186 4.80 -8.55 -10.21
CA GLY A 186 4.87 -8.97 -8.81
C GLY A 186 6.11 -9.80 -8.46
N SER A 187 6.71 -10.50 -9.43
CA SER A 187 7.86 -11.38 -9.20
C SER A 187 9.18 -10.62 -8.97
N VAL A 188 9.23 -9.32 -9.25
CA VAL A 188 10.42 -8.48 -9.07
C VAL A 188 10.60 -8.04 -7.61
N PHE A 189 9.50 -7.90 -6.86
CA PHE A 189 9.53 -7.38 -5.48
C PHE A 189 10.42 -8.18 -4.51
N PRO A 190 10.47 -9.53 -4.52
CA PRO A 190 11.39 -10.29 -3.67
C PRO A 190 12.85 -9.88 -3.85
N SER A 191 13.29 -9.67 -5.09
CA SER A 191 14.66 -9.24 -5.41
C SER A 191 14.93 -7.81 -4.91
N LEU A 192 13.98 -6.89 -5.11
CA LEU A 192 14.05 -5.54 -4.57
C LEU A 192 14.18 -5.56 -3.03
N ASN A 193 13.31 -6.31 -2.36
CA ASN A 193 13.30 -6.41 -0.89
C ASN A 193 14.63 -6.96 -0.36
N MET A 194 15.25 -7.91 -1.08
CA MET A 194 16.58 -8.41 -0.75
C MET A 194 17.68 -7.38 -0.99
N ALA A 195 17.60 -6.57 -2.05
CA ALA A 195 18.55 -5.50 -2.30
C ALA A 195 18.50 -4.41 -1.21
N VAL A 196 17.29 -4.03 -0.77
CA VAL A 196 17.09 -3.09 0.35
C VAL A 196 17.70 -3.63 1.64
N LYS A 197 17.43 -4.90 1.99
CA LYS A 197 18.06 -5.55 3.15
C LYS A 197 19.59 -5.56 3.08
N ARG A 198 20.16 -5.80 1.89
CA ARG A 198 21.62 -5.76 1.68
C ARG A 198 22.19 -4.36 1.85
N ARG A 199 21.49 -3.31 1.40
CA ARG A 199 21.86 -1.91 1.65
C ARG A 199 21.84 -1.61 3.15
N GLU A 200 20.79 -2.01 3.86
CA GLU A 200 20.66 -1.78 5.31
C GLU A 200 21.79 -2.47 6.09
N GLN A 201 22.13 -3.71 5.72
CA GLN A 201 23.27 -4.42 6.32
C GLN A 201 24.59 -3.69 6.05
N ALA A 202 24.85 -3.28 4.81
CA ALA A 202 26.06 -2.53 4.46
C ALA A 202 26.14 -1.19 5.22
N LEU A 203 25.00 -0.52 5.43
CA LEU A 203 24.94 0.71 6.23
C LEU A 203 25.25 0.47 7.71
N GLN A 204 24.80 -0.64 8.28
CA GLN A 204 25.14 -1.03 9.66
C GLN A 204 26.64 -1.33 9.80
N ASP A 205 27.21 -2.06 8.84
CA ASP A 205 28.64 -2.36 8.80
C ASP A 205 29.49 -1.09 8.64
N TYR A 206 29.07 -0.19 7.75
CA TYR A 206 29.69 1.13 7.60
C TYR A 206 29.64 1.90 8.93
N ARG A 207 28.46 2.04 9.56
CA ARG A 207 28.33 2.72 10.87
C ARG A 207 29.30 2.16 11.92
N ARG A 208 29.45 0.84 11.99
CA ARG A 208 30.34 0.16 12.93
C ARG A 208 31.82 0.50 12.67
N LEU A 209 32.28 0.41 11.41
CA LEU A 209 33.68 0.70 11.07
C LEU A 209 33.99 2.20 11.12
N GLN A 210 33.04 3.06 10.76
CA GLN A 210 33.16 4.50 10.90
C GLN A 210 33.35 4.89 12.38
N ALA A 211 32.57 4.31 13.30
CA ALA A 211 32.76 4.52 14.74
C ALA A 211 34.13 4.03 15.23
N LYS A 212 34.68 2.94 14.65
CA LYS A 212 36.05 2.47 14.94
C LYS A 212 37.10 3.50 14.49
N VAL A 213 36.94 4.09 13.31
CA VAL A 213 37.83 5.17 12.81
C VAL A 213 37.75 6.39 13.72
N GLU A 214 36.54 6.90 14.00
CA GLU A 214 36.32 8.06 14.89
C GLU A 214 36.98 7.86 16.27
N LYS A 215 36.84 6.65 16.85
CA LYS A 215 37.47 6.28 18.12
C LYS A 215 39.01 6.37 18.10
N TYR A 216 39.67 6.13 16.97
CA TYR A 216 41.13 6.28 16.86
C TYR A 216 41.53 7.71 16.48
N GLU A 217 40.66 8.47 15.80
CA GLU A 217 40.89 9.89 15.50
C GLU A 217 40.83 10.79 16.74
N GLU A 218 40.00 10.43 17.73
CA GLU A 218 39.88 11.14 19.00
C GLU A 218 41.06 10.90 19.96
N LYS A 219 41.87 9.85 19.72
CA LYS A 219 43.03 9.50 20.55
C LYS A 219 44.25 10.37 20.24
N GLU A 220 45.19 10.43 21.18
CA GLU A 220 46.47 11.11 20.96
C GLU A 220 47.24 10.51 19.79
N LYS A 221 47.86 11.38 18.98
CA LYS A 221 48.54 11.06 17.72
C LYS A 221 49.94 10.45 17.96
N THR A 222 49.98 9.35 18.68
CA THR A 222 51.19 8.53 18.86
C THR A 222 51.39 7.59 17.66
N GLY A 223 52.63 7.17 17.40
CA GLY A 223 52.95 6.23 16.30
C GLY A 223 52.05 4.99 16.25
N PRO A 224 51.86 4.25 17.36
CA PRO A 224 50.97 3.08 17.41
C PRO A 224 49.49 3.39 17.12
N VAL A 225 49.00 4.57 17.54
CA VAL A 225 47.61 5.00 17.28
C VAL A 225 47.43 5.36 15.80
N LEU A 226 48.41 6.03 15.19
CA LEU A 226 48.39 6.36 13.76
C LEU A 226 48.38 5.11 12.88
N ALA A 227 49.15 4.08 13.24
CA ALA A 227 49.14 2.80 12.54
C ALA A 227 47.76 2.12 12.61
N LYS A 228 47.13 2.08 13.79
CA LYS A 228 45.77 1.52 13.98
C LYS A 228 44.69 2.33 13.26
N LEU A 229 44.82 3.66 13.24
CA LEU A 229 43.94 4.54 12.48
C LEU A 229 44.03 4.26 10.98
N HIS A 230 45.24 4.10 10.45
CA HIS A 230 45.45 3.75 9.05
C HIS A 230 44.80 2.40 8.71
N GLN A 231 45.03 1.37 9.51
CA GLN A 231 44.40 0.05 9.32
C GLN A 231 42.87 0.13 9.36
N ALA A 232 42.29 0.86 10.33
CA ALA A 232 40.84 1.03 10.42
C ALA A 232 40.25 1.77 9.21
N ARG A 233 41.00 2.71 8.62
CA ARG A 233 40.58 3.40 7.38
C ARG A 233 40.65 2.48 6.16
N GLU A 234 41.66 1.62 6.06
CA GLU A 234 41.76 0.63 4.98
C GLU A 234 40.65 -0.43 5.08
N GLU A 235 40.30 -0.88 6.29
CA GLU A 235 39.14 -1.77 6.52
C GLU A 235 37.81 -1.09 6.16
N LEU A 236 37.67 0.21 6.45
CA LEU A 236 36.45 0.96 6.19
C LEU A 236 36.19 1.19 4.70
N ARG A 237 37.26 1.47 3.92
CA ARG A 237 37.17 1.87 2.52
C ARG A 237 36.27 0.94 1.67
N PRO A 238 36.49 -0.39 1.61
CA PRO A 238 35.66 -1.27 0.78
C PRO A 238 34.20 -1.33 1.26
N VAL A 239 33.94 -1.21 2.56
CA VAL A 239 32.57 -1.24 3.12
C VAL A 239 31.81 0.03 2.78
N ARG A 240 32.48 1.19 2.84
CA ARG A 240 31.90 2.46 2.40
C ARG A 240 31.55 2.40 0.91
N ASP A 241 32.51 2.00 0.08
CA ASP A 241 32.33 1.99 -1.38
C ASP A 241 31.19 1.01 -1.78
N ASP A 242 31.08 -0.14 -1.09
CA ASP A 242 29.99 -1.10 -1.27
C ASP A 242 28.61 -0.54 -0.85
N PHE A 243 28.54 0.15 0.29
CA PHE A 243 27.31 0.83 0.72
C PHE A 243 26.90 1.93 -0.26
N GLU A 244 27.83 2.79 -0.68
CA GLU A 244 27.57 3.90 -1.59
C GLU A 244 27.05 3.40 -2.94
N ALA A 245 27.64 2.32 -3.47
CA ALA A 245 27.19 1.67 -4.69
C ALA A 245 25.74 1.16 -4.57
N LYS A 246 25.43 0.37 -3.52
CA LYS A 246 24.08 -0.15 -3.27
C LYS A 246 23.06 0.96 -3.04
N ASN A 247 23.43 1.97 -2.28
CA ASN A 247 22.56 3.10 -1.95
C ASN A 247 22.21 3.91 -3.21
N LYS A 248 23.21 4.23 -4.04
CA LYS A 248 23.01 4.92 -5.30
C LYS A 248 22.11 4.11 -6.24
N GLN A 249 22.41 2.82 -6.41
CA GLN A 249 21.61 1.94 -7.26
C GLN A 249 20.14 1.95 -6.86
N LEU A 250 19.82 1.77 -5.58
CA LEU A 250 18.43 1.76 -5.11
C LEU A 250 17.73 3.11 -5.23
N LEU A 251 18.44 4.22 -4.99
CA LEU A 251 17.90 5.56 -5.17
C LEU A 251 17.52 5.82 -6.64
N ASP A 252 18.26 5.25 -7.59
CA ASP A 252 17.99 5.38 -9.03
C ASP A 252 16.91 4.38 -9.50
N GLU A 253 16.95 3.13 -9.04
CA GLU A 253 16.09 2.05 -9.55
C GLU A 253 14.69 2.04 -8.94
N MET A 254 14.54 2.34 -7.64
CA MET A 254 13.22 2.29 -6.99
C MET A 254 12.20 3.24 -7.62
N PRO A 255 12.52 4.53 -7.90
CA PRO A 255 11.58 5.43 -8.57
C PRO A 255 11.24 4.97 -10.00
N ARG A 256 12.23 4.43 -10.73
CA ARG A 256 12.01 3.87 -12.08
C ARG A 256 11.07 2.67 -12.05
N PHE A 257 11.28 1.76 -11.10
CA PHE A 257 10.41 0.61 -10.91
C PHE A 257 8.99 1.01 -10.48
N TYR A 258 8.86 2.05 -9.64
CA TYR A 258 7.54 2.57 -9.31
C TYR A 258 6.85 3.15 -10.55
N ASN A 259 7.56 3.88 -11.40
CA ASN A 259 6.99 4.47 -12.62
C ASN A 259 6.58 3.43 -13.67
N SER A 260 7.32 2.32 -13.79
CA SER A 260 6.97 1.25 -14.73
C SER A 260 5.67 0.53 -14.40
N ARG A 261 5.06 0.77 -13.22
CA ARG A 261 3.73 0.24 -12.89
C ARG A 261 2.69 0.55 -13.97
N LEU A 262 2.77 1.71 -14.61
CA LEU A 262 1.81 2.12 -15.64
C LEU A 262 1.89 1.22 -16.88
N ASP A 263 3.10 0.79 -17.24
CA ASP A 263 3.36 -0.09 -18.40
C ASP A 263 2.69 -1.46 -18.27
N TYR A 264 2.36 -1.87 -17.04
CA TYR A 264 1.64 -3.12 -16.75
C TYR A 264 0.16 -2.88 -16.47
N PHE A 265 -0.15 -1.92 -15.61
CA PHE A 265 -1.51 -1.69 -15.15
C PHE A 265 -2.40 -1.13 -16.26
N GLN A 266 -1.95 -0.15 -17.01
CA GLN A 266 -2.78 0.48 -18.04
C GLN A 266 -3.26 -0.52 -19.12
N PRO A 267 -2.36 -1.26 -19.82
CA PRO A 267 -2.82 -2.23 -20.82
C PRO A 267 -3.62 -3.39 -20.21
N SER A 268 -3.34 -3.78 -18.96
CA SER A 268 -4.11 -4.82 -18.26
C SER A 268 -5.55 -4.35 -17.99
N PHE A 269 -5.73 -3.14 -17.47
CA PHE A 269 -7.06 -2.58 -17.19
C PHE A 269 -7.86 -2.35 -18.47
N GLU A 270 -7.24 -1.82 -19.52
CA GLU A 270 -7.90 -1.67 -20.83
C GLU A 270 -8.35 -3.04 -21.38
N SER A 271 -7.51 -4.06 -21.28
CA SER A 271 -7.82 -5.41 -21.76
C SER A 271 -8.92 -6.09 -20.92
N LEU A 272 -8.95 -5.85 -19.61
CA LEU A 272 -10.02 -6.29 -18.73
C LEU A 272 -11.37 -5.71 -19.18
N ILE A 273 -11.43 -4.40 -19.41
CA ILE A 273 -12.66 -3.72 -19.86
C ILE A 273 -13.10 -4.28 -21.22
N ARG A 274 -12.17 -4.43 -22.17
CA ARG A 274 -12.47 -5.01 -23.49
C ARG A 274 -13.05 -6.43 -23.38
N ALA A 275 -12.45 -7.29 -22.56
CA ALA A 275 -12.94 -8.66 -22.35
C ALA A 275 -14.37 -8.68 -21.79
N GLN A 276 -14.68 -7.79 -20.83
CA GLN A 276 -16.03 -7.64 -20.28
C GLN A 276 -17.02 -7.16 -21.36
N VAL A 277 -16.67 -6.12 -22.12
CA VAL A 277 -17.54 -5.58 -23.18
C VAL A 277 -17.88 -6.64 -24.22
N VAL A 278 -16.88 -7.41 -24.67
CA VAL A 278 -17.10 -8.51 -25.63
C VAL A 278 -18.08 -9.52 -25.05
N TYR A 279 -17.83 -10.01 -23.83
CA TYR A 279 -18.69 -11.00 -23.19
C TYR A 279 -20.14 -10.54 -23.05
N TYR A 280 -20.37 -9.35 -22.47
CA TYR A 280 -21.73 -8.86 -22.24
C TYR A 280 -22.46 -8.48 -23.52
N SER A 281 -21.74 -8.04 -24.57
CA SER A 281 -22.33 -7.79 -25.88
C SER A 281 -22.83 -9.08 -26.52
N GLU A 282 -22.04 -10.15 -26.47
CA GLU A 282 -22.45 -11.46 -26.99
C GLU A 282 -23.56 -12.07 -26.15
N MET A 283 -23.51 -11.92 -24.82
CA MET A 283 -24.60 -12.35 -23.93
C MET A 283 -25.92 -11.66 -24.29
N HIS A 284 -25.91 -10.34 -24.51
CA HIS A 284 -27.09 -9.59 -24.93
C HIS A 284 -27.63 -10.12 -26.27
N LYS A 285 -26.78 -10.37 -27.25
CA LYS A 285 -27.21 -10.90 -28.55
C LYS A 285 -27.85 -12.28 -28.41
N ILE A 286 -27.19 -13.20 -27.70
CA ILE A 286 -27.69 -14.56 -27.48
C ILE A 286 -29.06 -14.56 -26.82
N PHE A 287 -29.26 -13.76 -25.76
CA PHE A 287 -30.55 -13.67 -25.10
C PHE A 287 -31.60 -12.93 -25.94
N GLY A 288 -31.21 -11.92 -26.72
CA GLY A 288 -32.11 -11.26 -27.66
C GLY A 288 -32.64 -12.24 -28.71
N ASP A 289 -31.75 -13.05 -29.31
CA ASP A 289 -32.11 -14.09 -30.26
C ASP A 289 -33.02 -15.15 -29.62
N LEU A 290 -32.71 -15.57 -28.39
CA LEU A 290 -33.52 -16.53 -27.64
C LEU A 290 -34.92 -15.98 -27.34
N THR A 291 -35.01 -14.72 -26.88
CA THR A 291 -36.31 -14.07 -26.64
C THR A 291 -37.14 -14.03 -27.91
N GLN A 292 -36.57 -13.67 -29.06
CA GLN A 292 -37.30 -13.67 -30.33
C GLN A 292 -37.78 -15.06 -30.76
N GLN A 293 -37.00 -16.12 -30.48
CA GLN A 293 -37.40 -17.50 -30.77
C GLN A 293 -38.52 -18.00 -29.86
N LEU A 294 -38.57 -17.50 -28.62
CA LEU A 294 -39.56 -17.89 -27.62
C LEU A 294 -40.80 -16.98 -27.60
N ASP A 295 -40.77 -15.86 -28.34
CA ASP A 295 -41.83 -14.85 -28.30
C ASP A 295 -43.12 -15.41 -28.93
N GLN A 296 -44.06 -15.79 -28.07
CA GLN A 296 -45.44 -16.05 -28.43
C GLN A 296 -46.30 -14.94 -27.82
N PRO A 297 -47.31 -14.40 -28.54
CA PRO A 297 -48.25 -13.45 -27.96
C PRO A 297 -48.92 -14.10 -26.75
N GLY A 298 -48.58 -13.62 -25.56
CA GLY A 298 -48.93 -14.26 -24.30
C GLY A 298 -49.34 -13.28 -23.22
N HIS A 299 -49.94 -13.83 -22.16
CA HIS A 299 -50.35 -13.11 -20.97
C HIS A 299 -49.15 -12.47 -20.24
N THR A 300 -49.38 -11.33 -19.58
CA THR A 300 -48.37 -10.70 -18.71
C THR A 300 -47.97 -11.64 -17.57
N ASP A 301 -46.81 -11.43 -16.96
CA ASP A 301 -46.34 -12.25 -15.83
C ASP A 301 -47.39 -12.33 -14.70
N GLU A 302 -48.03 -11.20 -14.39
CA GLU A 302 -49.10 -11.10 -13.39
C GLU A 302 -50.39 -11.84 -13.80
N GLN A 303 -50.69 -11.91 -15.10
CA GLN A 303 -51.81 -12.70 -15.60
C GLN A 303 -51.49 -14.19 -15.53
N ARG A 304 -50.28 -14.61 -15.92
CA ARG A 304 -49.80 -16.00 -15.82
C ARG A 304 -49.78 -16.48 -14.37
N GLU A 305 -49.34 -15.65 -13.44
CA GLU A 305 -49.35 -15.97 -12.01
C GLU A 305 -50.77 -16.21 -11.49
N ARG A 306 -51.71 -15.31 -11.80
CA ARG A 306 -53.12 -15.46 -11.42
C ARG A 306 -53.76 -16.71 -12.02
N GLU A 307 -53.51 -17.00 -13.29
CA GLU A 307 -54.01 -18.20 -13.95
C GLU A 307 -53.43 -19.47 -13.33
N ASN A 308 -52.13 -19.49 -13.03
CA ASN A 308 -51.49 -20.61 -12.35
C ASN A 308 -52.05 -20.82 -10.94
N GLU A 309 -52.26 -19.75 -10.18
CA GLU A 309 -52.85 -19.84 -8.84
C GLU A 309 -54.29 -20.35 -8.90
N ALA A 310 -55.10 -19.88 -9.86
CA ALA A 310 -56.46 -20.38 -10.09
C ALA A 310 -56.46 -21.88 -10.42
N ARG A 311 -55.62 -22.31 -11.39
CA ARG A 311 -55.47 -23.74 -11.74
C ARG A 311 -55.03 -24.59 -10.56
N LEU A 312 -54.08 -24.11 -9.76
CA LEU A 312 -53.65 -24.81 -8.54
C LEU A 312 -54.77 -24.87 -7.50
N SER A 313 -55.58 -23.82 -7.38
CA SER A 313 -56.73 -23.82 -6.47
C SER A 313 -57.79 -24.83 -6.91
N GLU A 314 -58.07 -24.94 -8.21
CA GLU A 314 -58.95 -25.97 -8.77
C GLU A 314 -58.41 -27.37 -8.48
N LEU A 315 -57.12 -27.61 -8.72
CA LEU A 315 -56.49 -28.90 -8.43
C LEU A 315 -56.55 -29.27 -6.94
N ARG A 316 -56.40 -28.29 -6.03
CA ARG A 316 -56.57 -28.52 -4.58
C ARG A 316 -58.01 -28.79 -4.18
N ALA A 317 -58.98 -28.27 -4.93
CA ALA A 317 -60.41 -28.50 -4.72
C ALA A 317 -60.87 -29.85 -5.27
N LEU A 318 -60.04 -30.56 -6.05
CA LEU A 318 -60.32 -31.94 -6.45
C LEU A 318 -60.29 -32.84 -5.19
N SER A 319 -61.48 -33.18 -4.70
CA SER A 319 -61.68 -34.16 -3.62
C SER A 319 -61.48 -35.57 -4.17
N ILE A 320 -60.21 -35.98 -4.31
CA ILE A 320 -59.87 -37.38 -4.55
C ILE A 320 -59.66 -37.98 -3.17
N VAL A 321 -60.62 -38.81 -2.75
CA VAL A 321 -60.89 -39.35 -1.39
C VAL A 321 -61.76 -38.45 -0.51
N ALA A 322 -63.05 -38.38 -0.86
CA ALA A 322 -64.10 -38.43 0.16
C ALA A 322 -65.02 -39.61 -0.20
N ASP A 323 -65.11 -40.54 0.76
CA ASP A 323 -66.01 -41.69 0.86
C ASP A 323 -65.78 -42.88 -0.10
N ASP A 324 -64.95 -43.83 0.37
CA ASP A 324 -65.34 -45.24 0.58
C ASP A 324 -64.43 -45.93 1.63
#